data_AF-A0A7D5TRU9-F1
#
_entry.id   AF-A0A7D5TRU9-F1
#
_cell.length_a   1.000
_cell.length_b   1.000
_cell.length_c   1.000
_cell.angle_alpha   90.00
_cell.angle_beta   90.00
_cell.angle_gamma   90.00
#
_symmetry.space_group_name_H-M   'P 1'
#
loop_
_entity.id
_entity.type
_entity.pdbx_description
1 polymer ?
#
loop_
_entity_poly.entity_id
_entity_poly.type
_entity_poly.pdbx_seq_one_letter_code
_entity_poly.pdbx_strand_id
1 'polypeptide(L)' 'MPECPNCGERMSHNDETTKLTEYVCARCHRTEIVRKPAYRVTAGETAAGAVADDD' A
#
# COMPACT_ATOMS: atom_id res chain seq x y z
N MET A 1 -0.02 -12.26 6.19
CA MET A 1 1.15 -11.70 6.89
C MET A 1 2.35 -11.86 5.99
N PRO A 2 3.08 -10.78 5.68
CA PRO A 2 4.28 -10.84 4.86
C PRO A 2 5.36 -11.66 5.55
N GLU A 3 6.23 -12.27 4.75
CA GLU A 3 7.42 -12.98 5.23
C GLU A 3 8.58 -11.99 5.28
N CYS A 4 9.38 -12.05 6.34
CA CYS A 4 10.51 -11.15 6.51
C CYS A 4 11.57 -11.45 5.43
N PRO A 5 11.95 -10.47 4.58
CA PRO A 5 12.90 -10.70 3.50
C PRO A 5 14.32 -11.01 3.99
N ASN A 6 14.59 -10.81 5.29
CA ASN A 6 15.91 -10.98 5.87
C ASN A 6 16.12 -12.36 6.52
N CYS A 7 15.05 -12.97 7.05
CA CYS A 7 15.16 -14.24 7.80
C CYS A 7 14.12 -15.29 7.40
N GLY A 8 13.18 -14.96 6.50
CA GLY A 8 12.10 -15.85 6.07
C GLY A 8 11.01 -16.11 7.11
N GLU A 9 11.12 -15.51 8.30
CA GLU A 9 10.11 -15.67 9.36
C GLU A 9 8.83 -14.91 9.03
N ARG A 10 7.67 -15.44 9.42
CA ARG A 10 6.41 -14.72 9.29
C ARG A 10 6.41 -13.47 10.17
N MET A 11 6.10 -12.32 9.57
CA MET A 11 6.01 -11.07 10.33
C MET A 11 4.70 -11.03 11.12
N SER A 12 4.78 -10.61 12.37
CA SER A 12 3.61 -10.39 13.22
C SER A 12 2.89 -9.12 12.82
N HIS A 13 1.57 -9.19 12.78
CA HIS A 13 0.71 -8.04 12.61
C HIS A 13 0.66 -7.28 13.93
N ASN A 14 1.26 -6.09 13.97
CA ASN A 14 1.43 -5.34 15.20
C ASN A 14 0.31 -4.31 15.38
N ASP A 15 0.11 -3.47 14.36
CA ASP A 15 -0.89 -2.40 14.39
C ASP A 15 -1.62 -2.31 13.05
N GLU A 16 -2.94 -2.10 13.10
CA GLU A 16 -3.76 -1.86 11.92
C GLU A 16 -4.63 -0.65 12.11
N THR A 17 -4.48 0.31 11.19
CA THR A 17 -5.35 1.46 11.08
C THR A 17 -6.16 1.39 9.79
N THR A 18 -7.15 2.27 9.64
CA THR A 18 -7.95 2.38 8.42
C THR A 18 -7.12 2.67 7.16
N LYS A 19 -5.90 3.21 7.32
CA LYS A 19 -5.05 3.68 6.19
C LYS A 19 -3.83 2.81 5.95
N LEU A 20 -3.31 2.15 6.98
CA LEU A 20 -2.07 1.39 6.91
C LEU A 20 -2.08 0.24 7.89
N THR A 21 -1.30 -0.76 7.56
CA THR A 21 -1.03 -1.93 8.39
C THR A 21 0.47 -2.01 8.66
N GLU A 22 0.83 -2.17 9.93
CA GLU A 22 2.20 -2.37 10.38
C GLU A 22 2.46 -3.85 10.70
N TYR A 23 3.56 -4.36 10.14
CA TYR A 23 4.08 -5.69 10.41
C TYR A 23 5.46 -5.58 11.04
N VAL A 24 5.71 -6.37 12.10
CA VAL A 24 7.02 -6.44 12.78
C VAL A 24 7.52 -7.87 12.79
N CYS A 25 8.77 -8.08 12.38
CA CYS A 25 9.43 -9.37 12.50
C CYS A 25 9.96 -9.58 13.92
N ALA A 26 9.49 -10.60 14.64
CA ALA A 26 9.94 -10.90 16.01
C ALA A 26 11.41 -11.35 16.11
N ARG A 27 12.02 -11.82 15.01
CA ARG A 27 13.44 -12.24 15.00
C ARG A 27 14.40 -11.10 14.67
N CYS A 28 14.06 -10.28 13.68
CA CYS A 28 14.93 -9.22 13.18
C CYS A 28 14.57 -7.84 13.73
N HIS A 29 13.43 -7.73 14.43
CA HIS A 29 12.81 -6.46 14.85
C HIS A 29 12.67 -5.45 13.69
N ARG A 30 12.47 -5.97 12.47
CA ARG A 30 12.24 -5.16 11.28
C ARG A 30 10.76 -4.81 11.19
N THR A 31 10.48 -3.54 10.93
CA THR A 31 9.12 -3.02 10.73
C THR A 31 8.86 -2.80 9.24
N GLU A 32 7.69 -3.22 8.78
CA GLU A 32 7.20 -3.02 7.42
C GLU A 32 5.80 -2.41 7.48
N ILE A 33 5.63 -1.26 6.83
CA ILE A 33 4.37 -0.52 6.82
C ILE A 33 3.74 -0.64 5.44
N VAL A 34 2.67 -1.42 5.36
CA VAL A 34 1.89 -1.59 4.14
C VAL A 34 0.74 -0.60 4.16
N ARG A 35 0.77 0.40 3.28
CA ARG A 35 -0.36 1.30 3.09
C ARG A 35 -1.48 0.54 2.40
N LYS A 36 -2.64 0.43 3.06
CA LYS A 36 -3.84 -0.05 2.37
C LYS A 36 -4.14 0.97 1.27
N PRO A 37 -4.44 0.54 0.03
CA PRO A 37 -4.98 1.46 -0.95
C PRO A 37 -6.31 1.94 -0.37
N ALA A 38 -6.30 3.11 0.27
CA ALA A 38 -7.52 3.81 0.62
C ALA A 38 -8.30 3.89 -0.68
N TYR A 39 -9.46 3.23 -0.68
CA TYR A 39 -10.43 3.20 -1.77
C TYR A 39 -10.31 4.51 -2.56
N ARG A 40 -9.66 4.46 -3.72
CA ARG A 40 -9.64 5.58 -4.64
C ARG A 40 -11.08 5.70 -5.10
N VAL A 41 -11.86 6.54 -4.44
CA VAL A 41 -12.93 7.26 -5.12
C VAL A 41 -12.19 8.09 -6.16
N THR A 42 -12.03 7.54 -7.35
CA THR A 42 -11.60 8.26 -8.53
C THR A 42 -12.64 9.34 -8.79
N ALA A 43 -12.46 10.49 -8.16
CA ALA A 43 -12.74 11.75 -8.80
C ALA A 43 -11.76 11.85 -9.97
N GLY A 44 -12.28 11.89 -11.20
CA GLY A 44 -11.54 12.32 -12.39
C GLY A 44 -10.61 11.28 -13.00
N GLU A 45 -11.19 10.38 -13.79
CA GLU A 45 -10.50 9.85 -14.95
C GLU A 45 -10.33 11.00 -15.95
N THR A 46 -9.20 11.68 -15.91
CA THR A 46 -8.82 12.65 -16.93
C THR A 46 -7.39 12.37 -17.38
N ALA A 47 -7.27 11.70 -18.53
CA ALA A 47 -6.20 11.95 -19.51
C ALA A 47 -6.32 10.96 -20.69
N ALA A 48 -7.28 11.21 -21.60
CA ALA A 48 -7.16 10.74 -22.98
C ALA A 48 -7.80 11.77 -23.92
N GLY A 49 -6.95 12.64 -24.48
CA GLY A 49 -7.17 13.29 -25.78
C GLY A 49 -8.17 14.45 -25.83
N ALA A 50 -7.75 15.64 -25.37
CA ALA A 50 -8.26 16.87 -25.96
C ALA A 50 -7.57 17.08 -27.32
N VAL A 51 -8.26 16.78 -28.42
CA VAL A 51 -8.01 17.44 -29.71
C VAL A 51 -9.23 18.30 -29.98
N ALA A 52 -9.02 19.61 -29.86
CA ALA A 52 -9.94 20.61 -30.38
C ALA A 52 -9.59 20.79 -31.86
N ASP A 53 -10.52 20.50 -32.75
CA ASP A 53 -10.51 21.01 -34.12
C ASP A 53 -11.92 21.60 -34.36
N ASP A 54 -11.91 22.87 -34.74
CA ASP A 54 -13.04 23.79 -34.91
C ASP A 54 -13.32 23.90 -36.42
N ASP A 55 -14.51 23.51 -36.88
CA ASP A 55 -15.08 23.85 -38.21
C ASP A 55 -16.63 23.83 -38.16
#